data_AF-A0A956XY86-F1
#
_entry.id   AF-A0A956XY86-F1
#
_cell.length_a   1.000
_cell.length_b   1.000
_cell.length_c   1.000
_cell.angle_alpha   90.00
_cell.angle_beta   90.00
_cell.angle_gamma   90.00
#
_symmetry.space_group_name_H-M   'P 1'
#
loop_
_entity.id
_entity.type
_entity.pdbx_description
1 polymer ?
#
loop_
_entity_poly.entity_id
_entity_poly.type
_entity_poly.pdbx_seq_one_letter_code
_entity_poly.pdbx_strand_id
1 'polypeptide(L)'
;MTETQHIGIIGAGVAGLAAAWDFVNAGHEVTIYEAGDRVGGLAAGFKDDSWDWELEKFYHHWFTSDADMLGLIDEIGHSDKVIFPRPKTSYWIDGKPVRSEMNLSALFLPISLWGTFRMGLGGVYLKLTSDWRALEKVTADSWMRRYMGPEGYEKFFKPLLIGK
;
A
#
# COMPACT_ATOMS: atom_id res chain seq x y z
N MET A 1 -1.87 -28.36 -26.18
CA MET A 1 -2.88 -27.29 -26.18
C MET A 1 -3.66 -27.46 -24.89
N THR A 2 -3.65 -26.45 -24.02
CA THR A 2 -4.51 -26.43 -22.84
C THR A 2 -5.96 -26.40 -23.31
N GLU A 3 -6.83 -27.17 -22.67
CA GLU A 3 -8.26 -27.19 -22.98
C GLU A 3 -8.88 -25.83 -22.64
N THR A 4 -9.68 -25.28 -23.54
CA THR A 4 -10.41 -24.03 -23.29
C THR A 4 -11.47 -24.28 -22.22
N GLN A 5 -11.36 -23.58 -21.10
CA GLN A 5 -12.30 -23.64 -19.99
C GLN A 5 -13.15 -22.37 -19.94
N HIS A 6 -14.33 -22.48 -19.34
CA HIS A 6 -15.17 -21.34 -18.98
C HIS A 6 -15.04 -21.05 -17.48
N ILE A 7 -14.46 -19.89 -17.15
CA ILE A 7 -14.05 -19.52 -15.81
C ILE A 7 -14.97 -18.42 -15.27
N GLY A 8 -15.60 -18.68 -14.12
CA GLY A 8 -16.36 -17.68 -13.37
C GLY A 8 -15.50 -16.95 -12.35
N ILE A 9 -15.50 -15.62 -12.38
CA ILE A 9 -14.82 -14.75 -11.41
C ILE A 9 -15.87 -13.95 -10.66
N ILE A 10 -15.79 -13.91 -9.33
CA ILE A 10 -16.69 -13.12 -8.47
C ILE A 10 -15.92 -11.89 -7.98
N GLY A 11 -16.40 -10.71 -8.37
CA GLY A 11 -15.82 -9.40 -8.09
C GLY A 11 -15.00 -8.86 -9.27
N ALA A 12 -15.37 -7.68 -9.75
CA ALA A 12 -14.68 -6.89 -10.77
C ALA A 12 -13.80 -5.78 -10.15
N GLY A 13 -13.19 -6.05 -8.99
CA GLY A 13 -12.10 -5.23 -8.45
C GLY A 13 -10.77 -5.51 -9.17
N VAL A 14 -9.70 -4.80 -8.80
CA VAL A 14 -8.36 -4.94 -9.41
C VAL A 14 -7.91 -6.41 -9.49
N ALA A 15 -8.08 -7.18 -8.42
CA ALA A 15 -7.69 -8.59 -8.39
C ALA A 15 -8.49 -9.46 -9.39
N GLY A 16 -9.81 -9.26 -9.46
CA GLY A 16 -10.67 -10.02 -10.37
C GLY A 16 -10.43 -9.66 -11.83
N LEU A 17 -10.19 -8.37 -12.12
CA LEU A 17 -9.87 -7.90 -13.48
C LEU A 17 -8.47 -8.37 -13.92
N ALA A 18 -7.48 -8.38 -13.03
CA ALA A 18 -6.16 -8.94 -13.32
C ALA A 18 -6.24 -10.46 -13.59
N ALA A 19 -6.97 -11.21 -12.76
CA ALA A 19 -7.19 -12.63 -13.01
C ALA A 19 -7.92 -12.88 -14.35
N ALA A 20 -8.93 -12.07 -14.67
CA ALA A 20 -9.63 -12.16 -15.94
C ALA A 20 -8.69 -11.90 -17.13
N TRP A 21 -7.83 -10.89 -17.02
CA TRP A 21 -6.81 -10.56 -18.02
C TRP A 21 -5.90 -11.76 -18.30
N ASP A 22 -5.36 -12.39 -17.26
CA ASP A 22 -4.49 -13.56 -17.38
C ASP A 22 -5.20 -14.75 -18.03
N PHE A 23 -6.44 -15.05 -17.61
CA PHE A 23 -7.20 -16.17 -18.16
C PHE A 23 -7.61 -15.96 -19.62
N VAL A 24 -8.00 -14.73 -19.99
CA VAL A 24 -8.31 -14.40 -21.39
C VAL A 24 -7.05 -14.54 -22.25
N ASN A 25 -5.90 -14.03 -21.79
CA ASN A 25 -4.63 -14.16 -22.50
C ASN A 25 -4.15 -15.62 -22.61
N ALA A 26 -4.53 -16.47 -21.65
CA ALA A 26 -4.30 -17.92 -21.71
C ALA A 26 -5.27 -18.67 -22.67
N GLY A 27 -6.21 -17.98 -23.32
CA GLY A 27 -7.16 -18.56 -24.28
C GLY A 27 -8.39 -19.22 -23.63
N HIS A 28 -8.74 -18.80 -22.41
CA HIS A 28 -9.96 -19.24 -21.73
C HIS A 28 -11.10 -18.24 -21.91
N GLU A 29 -12.33 -18.73 -21.76
CA GLU A 29 -13.52 -17.88 -21.69
C GLU A 29 -13.75 -17.47 -20.23
N VAL A 30 -14.01 -16.19 -19.98
CA VAL A 30 -14.18 -15.65 -18.63
C VAL A 30 -15.52 -14.95 -18.49
N THR A 31 -16.23 -15.21 -17.39
CA THR A 31 -17.40 -14.45 -16.97
C THR A 31 -17.15 -13.85 -15.59
N ILE A 32 -17.25 -12.53 -15.49
CA ILE A 32 -17.07 -11.80 -14.23
C ILE A 32 -18.44 -11.41 -13.68
N TYR A 33 -18.69 -11.75 -12.42
CA TYR A 33 -19.89 -11.38 -11.67
C TYR A 33 -19.54 -10.27 -10.68
N GLU A 34 -20.06 -9.07 -10.89
CA GLU A 34 -19.90 -7.93 -9.98
C GLU A 34 -21.25 -7.56 -9.37
N ALA A 35 -21.24 -7.27 -8.06
CA ALA A 35 -22.45 -6.88 -7.34
C ALA A 35 -22.72 -5.37 -7.43
N GLY A 36 -21.67 -4.56 -7.61
CA GLY A 36 -21.73 -3.13 -7.81
C GLY A 36 -22.21 -2.74 -9.21
N ASP A 37 -22.52 -1.45 -9.34
CA ASP A 37 -22.96 -0.81 -10.59
C ASP A 37 -21.80 -0.49 -11.55
N ARG A 38 -20.55 -0.61 -11.08
CA ARG A 38 -19.33 -0.36 -11.84
C ARG A 38 -18.19 -1.29 -11.48
N VAL A 39 -17.32 -1.52 -12.45
CA VAL A 39 -16.05 -2.24 -12.27
C VAL A 39 -14.99 -1.34 -11.61
N GLY A 40 -13.90 -1.95 -11.14
CA GLY A 40 -12.75 -1.30 -10.52
C GLY A 40 -12.67 -1.46 -9.00
N GLY A 41 -13.76 -1.86 -8.35
CA GLY A 41 -13.80 -2.08 -6.91
C GLY A 41 -13.36 -0.82 -6.14
N LEU A 42 -12.37 -0.98 -5.25
CA LEU A 42 -11.79 0.14 -4.48
C LEU A 42 -10.99 1.11 -5.36
N ALA A 43 -10.50 0.67 -6.52
CA ALA A 43 -9.75 1.50 -7.47
C ALA A 43 -10.64 2.29 -8.44
N ALA A 44 -11.96 2.19 -8.31
CA ALA A 44 -12.87 2.99 -9.12
C ALA A 44 -12.91 4.45 -8.65
N GLY A 45 -13.16 5.36 -9.59
CA GLY A 45 -13.52 6.73 -9.29
C GLY A 45 -15.01 6.90 -8.99
N PHE A 46 -15.39 8.09 -8.54
CA PHE A 46 -16.75 8.61 -8.51
C PHE A 46 -16.71 10.12 -8.78
N LYS A 47 -17.85 10.68 -9.17
CA LYS A 47 -17.98 12.08 -9.55
C LYS A 47 -19.37 12.59 -9.18
N ASP A 48 -19.44 13.82 -8.72
CA ASP A 48 -20.68 14.57 -8.55
C ASP A 48 -20.89 15.48 -9.76
N ASP A 49 -22.13 15.76 -10.11
CA ASP A 49 -22.48 16.62 -11.26
C ASP A 49 -22.00 18.07 -11.08
N SER A 50 -21.67 18.49 -9.85
CA SER A 50 -21.21 19.85 -9.53
C SER A 50 -19.74 20.14 -9.83
N TRP A 51 -18.94 19.15 -10.23
CA TRP A 51 -17.53 19.36 -10.57
C TRP A 51 -17.11 18.58 -11.81
N ASP A 52 -15.96 18.91 -12.40
CA ASP A 52 -15.52 18.30 -13.66
C ASP A 52 -14.58 17.08 -13.50
N TRP A 53 -13.95 16.93 -12.34
CA TRP A 53 -12.93 15.90 -12.06
C TRP A 53 -13.52 14.65 -11.38
N GLU A 54 -12.81 13.53 -11.42
CA GLU A 54 -13.19 12.32 -10.68
C GLU A 54 -12.38 12.21 -9.38
N LEU A 55 -13.02 11.71 -8.32
CA LEU A 55 -12.36 11.37 -7.06
C LEU A 55 -12.24 9.86 -6.93
N GLU A 56 -11.11 9.36 -6.47
CA GLU A 56 -10.94 7.94 -6.20
C GLU A 56 -11.74 7.50 -4.96
N LYS A 57 -12.30 6.28 -4.98
CA LYS A 57 -12.97 5.71 -3.81
C LYS A 57 -11.99 5.47 -2.66
N PHE A 58 -10.74 5.12 -2.97
CA PHE A 58 -9.68 4.86 -1.98
C PHE A 58 -8.35 5.46 -2.42
N TYR A 59 -7.43 5.54 -1.46
CA TYR A 59 -6.06 5.98 -1.71
C TYR A 59 -5.25 4.87 -2.40
N HIS A 60 -4.58 5.20 -3.51
CA HIS A 60 -3.77 4.27 -4.30
C HIS A 60 -2.37 4.84 -4.58
N HIS A 61 -1.35 4.00 -4.48
CA HIS A 61 0.00 4.28 -4.95
C HIS A 61 0.69 2.96 -5.29
N TRP A 62 1.71 3.03 -6.13
CA TRP A 62 2.62 1.93 -6.45
C TRP A 62 4.06 2.35 -6.12
N PHE A 63 4.89 1.37 -5.81
CA PHE A 63 6.33 1.53 -5.65
C PHE A 63 7.06 1.16 -6.93
N THR A 64 8.28 1.69 -7.09
CA THR A 64 9.17 1.32 -8.20
C THR A 64 9.54 -0.18 -8.19
N SER A 65 9.28 -0.88 -7.08
CA SER A 65 9.52 -2.30 -6.90
C SER A 65 8.31 -3.19 -7.21
N ASP A 66 7.14 -2.63 -7.49
CA ASP A 66 5.90 -3.38 -7.69
C ASP A 66 5.85 -3.96 -9.11
N ALA A 67 6.73 -4.92 -9.39
CA ALA A 67 6.98 -5.45 -10.73
C ALA A 67 5.71 -5.99 -11.41
N ASP A 68 4.86 -6.70 -10.68
CA ASP A 68 3.62 -7.27 -11.23
C ASP A 68 2.63 -6.18 -11.64
N MET A 69 2.49 -5.14 -10.82
CA MET A 69 1.62 -4.00 -11.14
C MET A 69 2.15 -3.19 -12.32
N LEU A 70 3.46 -2.92 -12.35
CA LEU A 70 4.10 -2.19 -13.44
C LEU A 70 4.08 -2.99 -14.75
N GLY A 71 4.25 -4.32 -14.66
CA GLY A 71 4.11 -5.22 -15.79
C GLY A 71 2.69 -5.19 -16.37
N LEU A 72 1.67 -5.31 -15.51
CA LEU A 72 0.28 -5.22 -15.96
C LEU A 72 -0.03 -3.86 -16.60
N ILE A 73 0.48 -2.75 -16.03
CA ILE A 73 0.31 -1.41 -16.61
C ILE A 73 0.94 -1.29 -18.00
N ASP A 74 2.08 -1.95 -18.21
CA ASP A 74 2.75 -2.02 -19.50
C ASP A 74 1.96 -2.84 -20.51
N GLU A 75 1.47 -4.01 -20.11
CA GLU A 75 0.64 -4.89 -20.93
C GLU A 75 -0.64 -4.21 -21.43
N ILE A 76 -1.27 -3.38 -20.59
CA ILE A 76 -2.46 -2.60 -20.99
C ILE A 76 -2.12 -1.30 -21.72
N GLY A 77 -0.83 -0.99 -21.93
CA GLY A 77 -0.37 0.15 -22.73
C GLY A 77 -0.48 1.51 -22.03
N HIS A 78 -0.25 1.57 -20.71
CA HIS A 78 -0.36 2.80 -19.91
C HIS A 78 0.90 3.17 -19.12
N SER A 79 2.05 2.59 -19.46
CA SER A 79 3.35 2.92 -18.87
C SER A 79 3.70 4.41 -18.95
N ASP A 80 3.24 5.12 -19.99
CA ASP A 80 3.45 6.56 -20.20
C ASP A 80 2.79 7.44 -19.13
N LYS A 81 1.77 6.92 -18.44
CA LYS A 81 1.04 7.63 -17.37
C LYS A 81 1.63 7.39 -15.98
N VAL A 82 2.59 6.46 -15.85
CA VAL A 82 3.19 6.13 -14.56
C VAL A 82 4.15 7.24 -14.14
N ILE A 83 3.91 7.79 -12.95
CA ILE A 83 4.77 8.81 -12.35
C ILE A 83 5.33 8.34 -11.00
N PHE A 84 6.57 8.73 -10.72
CA PHE A 84 7.25 8.46 -9.44
C PHE A 84 7.76 9.77 -8.81
N PRO A 85 6.86 10.62 -8.29
CA PRO A 85 7.28 11.81 -7.56
C PRO A 85 7.95 11.41 -6.24
N ARG A 86 8.89 12.23 -5.76
CA ARG A 86 9.48 12.03 -4.43
C ARG A 86 8.42 12.34 -3.35
N PRO A 87 7.99 11.38 -2.52
CA PRO A 87 6.97 11.64 -1.53
C PRO A 87 7.49 12.53 -0.42
N LYS A 88 6.63 13.42 0.08
CA LYS A 88 6.90 14.28 1.24
C LYS A 88 5.93 13.92 2.35
N THR A 89 6.34 13.03 3.24
CA THR A 89 5.51 12.56 4.36
C THR A 89 5.84 13.30 5.65
N SER A 90 4.83 13.50 6.50
CA SER A 90 4.97 14.21 7.78
C SER A 90 3.92 13.70 8.77
N TYR A 91 4.29 13.69 10.04
CA TYR A 91 3.37 13.45 11.15
C TYR A 91 2.79 14.78 11.63
N TRP A 92 1.52 14.79 11.99
CA TRP A 92 0.93 15.90 12.73
C TRP A 92 1.00 15.58 14.22
N ILE A 93 1.91 16.26 14.93
CA ILE A 93 2.22 15.95 16.33
C ILE A 93 2.27 17.24 17.11
N ASP A 94 1.55 17.30 18.23
CA ASP A 94 1.57 18.45 19.14
C ASP A 94 1.30 19.79 18.41
N GLY A 95 0.39 19.78 17.43
CA GLY A 95 -0.02 20.97 16.66
C GLY A 95 0.98 21.43 15.59
N LYS A 96 2.01 20.64 15.27
CA LYS A 96 3.02 20.97 14.26
C LYS A 96 3.32 19.80 13.31
N PRO A 97 3.69 20.09 12.05
CA PRO A 97 4.17 19.06 11.14
C PRO A 97 5.60 18.65 11.50
N VAL A 98 5.83 17.34 11.62
CA VAL A 98 7.14 16.73 11.88
C VAL A 98 7.51 15.85 10.69
N ARG A 99 8.64 16.10 10.05
CA ARG A 99 9.09 15.30 8.89
C ARG A 99 9.37 13.85 9.30
N SER A 100 8.84 12.90 8.54
CA SER A 100 9.04 11.46 8.76
C SER A 100 10.21 10.89 7.97
N GLU A 101 11.13 11.75 7.50
CA GLU A 101 12.25 11.32 6.68
C GLU A 101 13.31 10.62 7.53
N MET A 102 13.76 9.45 7.07
CA MET A 102 14.87 8.70 7.65
C MET A 102 16.22 9.28 7.19
N ASN A 103 16.46 10.55 7.48
CA ASN A 103 17.74 11.22 7.28
C ASN A 103 18.21 11.85 8.60
N LEU A 104 19.22 12.73 8.58
CA LEU A 104 19.71 13.40 9.79
C LEU A 104 18.62 14.15 10.57
N SER A 105 17.50 14.53 9.93
CA SER A 105 16.34 15.12 10.60
C SER A 105 15.66 14.19 11.59
N ALA A 106 15.90 12.88 11.52
CA ALA A 106 15.40 11.91 12.49
C ALA A 106 15.93 12.19 13.91
N LEU A 107 17.09 12.87 14.04
CA LEU A 107 17.62 13.31 15.32
C LEU A 107 16.77 14.43 15.96
N PHE A 108 15.94 15.12 15.19
CA PHE A 108 15.04 16.19 15.66
C PHE A 108 13.60 15.71 15.86
N LEU A 109 13.35 14.40 15.84
CA LEU A 109 12.06 13.86 16.22
C LEU A 109 11.74 14.24 17.66
N PRO A 110 10.47 14.52 17.99
CA PRO A 110 10.04 14.95 19.33
C PRO A 110 9.98 13.79 20.34
N ILE A 111 11.06 13.00 20.42
CA ILE A 111 11.32 11.89 21.37
C ILE A 111 12.77 11.97 21.86
N SER A 112 13.11 11.22 22.91
CA SER A 112 14.48 11.18 23.43
C SER A 112 15.47 10.61 22.41
N LEU A 113 16.76 10.97 22.53
CA LEU A 113 17.83 10.37 21.70
C LEU A 113 17.87 8.85 21.81
N TRP A 114 17.54 8.30 22.99
CA TRP A 114 17.43 6.87 23.20
C TRP A 114 16.23 6.27 22.45
N GLY A 115 15.08 6.95 22.45
CA GLY A 115 13.93 6.59 21.63
C GLY A 115 14.26 6.59 20.14
N THR A 116 14.93 7.64 19.65
CA THR A 116 15.39 7.74 18.26
C THR A 116 16.35 6.61 17.90
N PHE A 117 17.32 6.31 18.77
CA PHE A 117 18.26 5.21 18.58
C PHE A 117 17.56 3.85 18.49
N ARG A 118 16.65 3.54 19.41
CA ARG A 118 15.87 2.28 19.40
C ARG A 118 15.03 2.15 18.14
N MET A 119 14.33 3.22 17.75
CA MET A 119 13.53 3.23 16.53
C MET A 119 14.40 3.03 15.29
N GLY A 120 15.58 3.65 15.25
CA GLY A 120 16.58 3.43 14.20
C GLY A 120 17.04 1.98 14.10
N LEU A 121 17.36 1.34 15.24
CA LEU A 121 17.71 -0.09 15.27
C LEU A 121 16.56 -0.98 14.78
N GLY A 122 15.32 -0.70 15.17
CA GLY A 122 14.14 -1.41 14.68
C GLY A 122 13.97 -1.28 13.17
N GLY A 123 14.19 -0.07 12.63
CA GLY A 123 14.17 0.18 11.18
C GLY A 123 15.28 -0.55 10.42
N VAL A 124 16.50 -0.56 10.94
CA VAL A 124 17.62 -1.31 10.36
C VAL A 124 17.33 -2.81 10.38
N TYR A 125 16.83 -3.33 11.50
CA TYR A 125 16.43 -4.73 11.61
C TYR A 125 15.41 -5.11 10.53
N LEU A 126 14.33 -4.33 10.37
CA LEU A 126 13.32 -4.61 9.34
C LEU A 126 13.90 -4.52 7.93
N LYS A 127 14.80 -3.58 7.67
CA LYS A 127 15.45 -3.43 6.36
C LYS A 127 16.36 -4.61 6.01
N LEU A 128 16.99 -5.23 7.01
CA LEU A 128 17.90 -6.35 6.83
C LEU A 128 17.21 -7.72 6.95
N THR A 129 15.98 -7.75 7.48
CA THR A 129 15.23 -8.99 7.65
C THR A 129 14.53 -9.37 6.35
N SER A 130 14.84 -10.57 5.85
CA SER A 130 14.15 -11.17 4.69
C SER A 130 13.07 -12.19 5.09
N ASP A 131 13.09 -12.69 6.33
CA ASP A 131 12.12 -13.66 6.84
C ASP A 131 10.86 -12.97 7.38
N TRP A 132 9.99 -12.54 6.47
CA TRP A 132 8.70 -11.94 6.82
C TRP A 132 7.75 -12.93 7.52
N ARG A 133 7.90 -14.25 7.30
CA ARG A 133 7.05 -15.28 7.93
C ARG A 133 7.23 -15.35 9.43
N ALA A 134 8.42 -15.02 9.94
CA ALA A 134 8.62 -14.88 11.38
C ALA A 134 7.81 -13.71 11.97
N LEU A 135 7.62 -12.63 11.21
CA LEU A 135 6.87 -11.46 11.65
C LEU A 135 5.35 -11.70 11.67
N GLU A 136 4.84 -12.68 10.92
CA GLU A 136 3.42 -13.07 10.97
C GLU A 136 3.00 -13.71 12.29
N LYS A 137 3.97 -14.18 13.09
CA LYS A 137 3.72 -14.87 14.36
C LYS A 137 3.48 -13.91 15.53
N VAL A 138 3.60 -12.60 15.30
CA VAL A 138 3.49 -11.56 16.32
C VAL A 138 2.62 -10.42 15.82
N THR A 139 1.92 -9.74 16.73
CA THR A 139 1.11 -8.59 16.33
C THR A 139 2.00 -7.37 16.08
N ALA A 140 1.60 -6.52 15.13
CA ALA A 140 2.29 -5.25 14.87
C ALA A 140 2.39 -4.38 16.15
N ASP A 141 1.33 -4.32 16.96
CA ASP A 141 1.30 -3.64 18.25
C ASP A 141 2.40 -4.14 19.21
N SER A 142 2.42 -5.46 19.48
CA SER A 142 3.37 -6.05 20.44
C SER A 142 4.81 -5.93 19.94
N TRP A 143 5.03 -6.16 18.65
CA TRP A 143 6.35 -6.10 18.03
C TRP A 143 6.89 -4.66 18.04
N MET A 144 6.10 -3.69 17.59
CA MET A 144 6.55 -2.29 17.55
C MET A 144 6.78 -1.74 18.97
N ARG A 145 5.88 -2.03 19.93
CA ARG A 145 6.07 -1.61 21.34
C ARG A 145 7.39 -2.15 21.91
N ARG A 146 7.75 -3.40 21.60
CA ARG A 146 9.00 -4.03 22.05
C ARG A 146 10.23 -3.46 21.36
N TYR A 147 10.25 -3.41 20.03
CA TYR A 147 11.47 -3.15 19.26
C TYR A 147 11.66 -1.68 18.88
N MET A 148 10.59 -0.95 18.55
CA MET A 148 10.65 0.50 18.28
C MET A 148 10.76 1.32 19.57
N GLY A 149 10.47 0.71 20.73
CA GLY A 149 10.52 1.34 22.04
C GLY A 149 9.23 2.11 22.38
N PRO A 150 8.95 2.33 23.67
CA PRO A 150 7.67 2.88 24.12
C PRO A 150 7.41 4.31 23.63
N GLU A 151 8.43 5.18 23.62
CA GLU A 151 8.29 6.57 23.13
C GLU A 151 7.95 6.61 21.63
N GLY A 152 8.71 5.88 20.81
CA GLY A 152 8.48 5.82 19.37
C GLY A 152 7.14 5.17 19.04
N TYR A 153 6.81 4.08 19.73
CA TYR A 153 5.54 3.38 19.57
C TYR A 153 4.34 4.26 19.91
N GLU A 154 4.28 4.85 21.10
CA GLU A 154 3.12 5.65 21.54
C GLU A 154 2.96 6.92 20.70
N LYS A 155 4.07 7.56 20.29
CA LYS A 155 4.02 8.85 19.60
C LYS A 155 3.77 8.74 18.09
N PHE A 156 4.28 7.69 17.44
CA PHE A 156 4.22 7.56 15.98
C PHE A 156 3.40 6.36 15.51
N PHE A 157 3.59 5.17 16.09
CA PHE A 157 3.04 3.95 15.50
C PHE A 157 1.64 3.61 16.01
N LYS A 158 1.37 3.78 17.31
CA LYS A 158 0.07 3.50 17.92
C LYS A 158 -1.08 4.30 17.28
N PRO A 159 -0.96 5.62 17.04
CA PRO A 159 -2.04 6.37 16.39
C PRO A 159 -2.34 5.86 14.98
N LEU A 160 -1.30 5.43 14.24
CA LEU A 160 -1.45 4.87 12.90
C LEU A 160 -2.10 3.49 12.91
N LEU A 161 -1.86 2.68 13.94
CA LEU A 161 -2.51 1.37 14.09
C LEU A 161 -3.98 1.52 14.49
N ILE A 162 -4.32 2.53 15.29
CA ILE A 162 -5.71 2.81 15.70
C ILE A 162 -6.50 3.45 14.56
N GLY A 163 -5.85 4.28 13.74
CA GLY A 163 -6.49 4.98 12.62
C GLY A 163 -6.73 4.14 11.37
N LYS A 164 -6.42 2.84 11.40
CA LYS A 164 -6.69 1.87 10.34
C LYS A 164 -7.86 0.99 10.73
#